data_AF-A0A920QHL3-F1
#
_entry.id   AF-A0A920QHL3-F1
#
_cell.length_a   1.000
_cell.length_b   1.000
_cell.length_c   1.000
_cell.angle_alpha   90.00
_cell.angle_beta   90.00
_cell.angle_gamma   90.00
#
_symmetry.space_group_name_H-M   'P 1'
#
loop_
_entity.id
_entity.type
_entity.pdbx_description
1 polymer ?
#
loop_
_entity_poly.entity_id
_entity_poly.type
_entity_poly.pdbx_seq_one_letter_code
_entity_poly.pdbx_strand_id
1 'polypeptide(L)'
;MLSVWGNDGVVVRRSEDGGRSWGRAITVAKAGYHGGGTTVDSNSGDILIFVEDRQPPAPLTVYRSRDDGRSWQAQSTIIEKDEAGNLPSMHMNEHGITLRRGLYKGRLLRPTRYYGPNGGGAEWSLQYTNAIYSARWW
;
A
#
# COMPACT_ATOMS: atom_id res chain seq x y z
N MET A 1 13.67 -7.58 -8.22
CA MET A 1 12.49 -6.80 -8.70
C MET A 1 11.21 -7.55 -8.35
N LEU A 2 10.12 -6.82 -8.09
CA LEU A 2 8.80 -7.39 -7.82
C LEU A 2 7.78 -6.88 -8.85
N SER A 3 6.90 -7.78 -9.27
CA SER A 3 5.64 -7.44 -9.93
C SER A 3 4.52 -7.85 -8.99
N VAL A 4 3.54 -6.98 -8.79
CA VAL A 4 2.44 -7.14 -7.82
C VAL A 4 1.11 -6.83 -8.50
N TRP A 5 0.13 -7.72 -8.41
CA TRP A 5 -1.18 -7.52 -9.03
C TRP A 5 -2.27 -8.38 -8.37
N GLY A 6 -3.53 -8.07 -8.69
CA GLY A 6 -4.69 -8.86 -8.31
C GLY A 6 -5.92 -8.02 -7.92
N ASN A 7 -7.12 -8.52 -8.23
CA ASN A 7 -8.42 -7.91 -7.93
C ASN A 7 -9.40 -8.85 -7.21
N ASP A 8 -9.00 -10.09 -6.95
CA ASP A 8 -9.65 -11.02 -6.02
C ASP A 8 -8.60 -11.98 -5.48
N GLY A 9 -7.78 -11.44 -4.59
CA GLY A 9 -6.52 -12.03 -4.17
C GLY A 9 -5.35 -11.31 -4.84
N VAL A 10 -4.26 -11.16 -4.09
CA VAL A 10 -3.08 -10.41 -4.49
C VAL A 10 -1.88 -11.33 -4.48
N VAL A 11 -1.11 -11.28 -5.57
CA VAL A 11 0.06 -12.12 -5.78
C VAL A 11 1.27 -11.26 -6.16
N VAL A 12 2.46 -11.81 -5.92
CA VAL A 12 3.71 -11.28 -6.44
C VAL A 12 4.44 -12.30 -7.29
N ARG A 13 5.25 -11.81 -8.23
CA ARG A 13 6.38 -12.57 -8.78
C ARG A 13 7.68 -11.84 -8.48
N ARG A 14 8.74 -12.61 -8.27
CA ARG A 14 10.10 -12.12 -8.03
C ARG A 14 10.96 -12.36 -9.25
N SER A 15 11.77 -11.36 -9.60
CA SER A 15 12.88 -11.50 -10.53
C SER A 15 14.18 -11.16 -9.81
N GLU A 16 15.18 -12.02 -9.98
CA GLU A 16 16.52 -11.87 -9.39
C GLU A 16 17.57 -11.45 -10.44
N ASP A 17 17.16 -11.27 -11.71
CA ASP A 17 18.04 -11.02 -12.85
C ASP A 17 17.72 -9.71 -13.62
N GLY A 18 17.09 -8.77 -12.93
CA GLY A 18 16.73 -7.46 -13.48
C GLY A 18 15.49 -7.47 -14.38
N GLY A 19 14.58 -8.42 -14.16
CA GLY A 19 13.31 -8.53 -14.88
C GLY A 19 13.36 -9.42 -16.13
N ARG A 20 14.47 -10.12 -16.39
CA ARG A 20 14.63 -11.00 -17.56
C ARG A 20 13.86 -12.29 -17.39
N SER A 21 13.85 -12.85 -16.18
CA SER A 21 13.03 -14.01 -15.81
C SER A 21 12.30 -13.76 -14.50
N TRP A 22 11.18 -14.46 -14.33
CA TRP A 22 10.30 -14.32 -13.17
C TRP A 22 9.99 -15.68 -12.60
N GLY A 23 10.13 -15.81 -11.28
CA GLY A 23 9.75 -17.02 -10.56
C GLY A 23 8.24 -17.25 -10.54
N ARG A 24 7.83 -18.33 -9.87
CA ARG A 24 6.41 -18.63 -9.62
C ARG A 24 5.71 -17.52 -8.85
N ALA A 25 4.39 -17.45 -9.00
CA ALA A 25 3.57 -16.55 -8.20
C ALA A 25 3.62 -16.95 -6.72
N ILE A 26 3.68 -15.95 -5.85
CA ILE A 26 3.63 -16.08 -4.40
C ILE A 26 2.38 -15.33 -3.93
N THR A 27 1.49 -16.02 -3.21
CA THR A 27 0.27 -15.40 -2.68
C THR A 27 0.62 -14.46 -1.53
N VAL A 28 0.11 -13.23 -1.60
CA VAL A 28 0.15 -12.23 -0.52
C VAL A 28 -1.16 -12.28 0.25
N ALA A 29 -2.27 -12.17 -0.47
CA ALA A 29 -3.63 -12.23 0.05
C ALA A 29 -4.46 -13.17 -0.81
N LYS A 30 -5.32 -13.98 -0.19
CA LYS A 30 -6.20 -14.93 -0.90
C LYS A 30 -7.43 -14.27 -1.52
N ALA A 31 -7.79 -13.09 -1.05
CA ALA A 31 -8.91 -12.28 -1.51
C ALA A 31 -8.50 -10.80 -1.47
N GLY A 32 -9.33 -9.94 -2.06
CA GLY A 32 -9.16 -8.49 -2.04
C GLY A 32 -8.46 -7.90 -3.26
N TYR A 33 -8.44 -6.58 -3.30
CA TYR A 33 -7.99 -5.73 -4.38
C TYR A 33 -6.63 -5.13 -4.06
N HIS A 34 -5.68 -5.27 -4.99
CA HIS A 34 -4.42 -4.57 -4.87
C HIS A 34 -4.64 -3.06 -4.89
N GLY A 35 -4.24 -2.38 -3.81
CA GLY A 35 -4.32 -0.93 -3.69
C GLY A 35 -3.37 -0.17 -4.63
N GLY A 36 -2.37 -0.84 -5.19
CA GLY A 36 -1.31 -0.19 -5.95
C GLY A 36 -0.21 0.37 -5.05
N GLY A 37 0.86 0.86 -5.67
CA GLY A 37 1.92 1.58 -4.98
C GLY A 37 2.71 0.75 -3.96
N THR A 38 3.01 -0.53 -4.25
CA THR A 38 3.94 -1.33 -3.43
C THR A 38 5.15 -0.50 -3.02
N THR A 39 5.39 -0.38 -1.72
CA THR A 39 6.33 0.60 -1.16
C THR A 39 7.46 -0.11 -0.45
N VAL A 40 8.71 0.31 -0.70
CA VAL A 40 9.88 -0.18 0.01
C VAL A 40 10.27 0.83 1.08
N ASP A 41 10.38 0.38 2.32
CA ASP A 41 11.03 1.15 3.38
C ASP A 41 12.54 1.09 3.19
N SER A 42 13.13 2.19 2.72
CA SER A 42 14.57 2.28 2.49
C SER A 42 15.42 2.27 3.78
N ASN A 43 14.81 2.33 4.98
CA ASN A 43 15.56 2.17 6.23
C ASN A 43 15.86 0.70 6.53
N SER A 44 14.90 -0.20 6.30
CA SER A 44 15.00 -1.62 6.66
C SER A 44 15.12 -2.55 5.46
N GLY A 45 14.68 -2.12 4.28
CA GLY A 45 14.46 -2.99 3.13
C GLY A 45 13.12 -3.73 3.15
N ASP A 46 12.28 -3.48 4.16
CA ASP A 46 10.94 -4.08 4.24
C ASP A 46 10.06 -3.58 3.09
N ILE A 47 9.18 -4.46 2.61
CA ILE A 47 8.28 -4.17 1.48
C ILE A 47 6.84 -4.24 1.96
N LEU A 48 6.06 -3.21 1.63
CA LEU A 48 4.66 -3.06 2.02
C LEU A 48 3.75 -3.16 0.78
N ILE A 49 2.74 -4.03 0.88
CA ILE A 49 1.64 -4.16 -0.08
C ILE A 49 0.34 -3.82 0.64
N PHE A 50 -0.52 -3.08 -0.04
CA PHE A 50 -1.79 -2.58 0.47
C PHE A 50 -2.92 -3.31 -0.24
N VAL A 51 -3.80 -3.97 0.51
CA VAL A 51 -4.90 -4.77 -0.04
C VAL A 51 -6.21 -4.32 0.59
N GLU A 52 -7.12 -3.83 -0.24
CA GLU A 52 -8.47 -3.48 0.20
C GLU A 52 -9.41 -4.66 -0.03
N ASP A 53 -10.38 -4.89 0.85
CA ASP A 53 -11.25 -6.06 0.74
C ASP A 53 -12.08 -6.07 -0.56
N ARG A 54 -12.37 -4.88 -1.12
CA ARG A 54 -13.10 -4.66 -2.36
C ARG A 54 -12.72 -3.29 -2.96
N GLN A 55 -13.36 -2.92 -4.07
CA GLN A 55 -13.27 -1.55 -4.60
C GLN A 55 -13.62 -0.53 -3.49
N PRO A 56 -12.81 0.52 -3.28
CA PRO A 56 -13.02 1.49 -2.21
C PRO A 56 -14.38 2.19 -2.29
N PRO A 57 -14.93 2.63 -1.15
CA PRO A 57 -14.35 2.53 0.20
C PRO A 57 -14.50 1.12 0.81
N ALA A 58 -13.42 0.61 1.41
CA ALA A 58 -13.38 -0.73 2.00
C ALA A 58 -12.32 -0.81 3.13
N PRO A 59 -12.42 -1.81 4.03
CA PRO A 59 -11.32 -2.13 4.95
C PRO A 59 -10.02 -2.42 4.20
N LEU A 60 -8.91 -2.06 4.82
CA LEU A 60 -7.57 -2.13 4.23
C LEU A 60 -6.64 -2.93 5.14
N THR A 61 -5.98 -3.92 4.56
CA THR A 61 -4.92 -4.69 5.20
C THR A 61 -3.57 -4.34 4.59
N VAL A 62 -2.57 -4.07 5.43
CA VAL A 62 -1.18 -3.92 5.00
C VAL A 62 -0.46 -5.26 5.17
N TYR A 63 0.15 -5.75 4.11
CA TYR A 63 1.03 -6.91 4.14
C TYR A 63 2.48 -6.45 4.08
N ARG A 64 3.32 -7.06 4.92
CA ARG A 64 4.76 -6.78 4.97
C ARG A 64 5.57 -8.02 4.60
N SER A 65 6.58 -7.83 3.77
CA SER A 65 7.70 -8.76 3.62
C SER A 65 8.95 -8.16 4.26
N ARG A 66 9.70 -9.00 4.98
CA ARG A 66 11.00 -8.67 5.60
C ARG A 66 12.16 -9.47 5.01
N ASP A 67 11.89 -10.22 3.94
CA ASP A 67 12.79 -11.20 3.35
C ASP A 67 12.89 -11.03 1.82
N ASP A 68 12.82 -9.77 1.37
CA ASP A 68 12.92 -9.36 -0.02
C ASP A 68 11.82 -10.00 -0.91
N GLY A 69 10.59 -10.00 -0.39
CA GLY A 69 9.37 -10.42 -1.08
C GLY A 69 9.14 -11.93 -1.14
N ARG A 70 9.93 -12.74 -0.41
CA ARG A 70 9.83 -14.21 -0.42
C ARG A 70 8.64 -14.71 0.40
N SER A 71 8.33 -14.05 1.51
CA SER A 71 7.15 -14.32 2.34
C SER A 71 6.46 -13.03 2.75
N TRP A 72 5.16 -13.14 3.04
CA TRP A 72 4.28 -12.01 3.32
C TRP A 72 3.42 -12.30 4.54
N GLN A 73 3.28 -11.32 5.42
CA GLN A 73 2.45 -11.42 6.62
C GLN A 73 1.58 -10.18 6.75
N ALA A 74 0.33 -10.36 7.18
CA ALA A 74 -0.52 -9.24 7.54
C ALA A 74 0.11 -8.49 8.73
N GLN A 75 0.18 -7.18 8.62
CA GLN A 75 0.72 -6.30 9.64
C GLN A 75 -0.43 -5.61 10.36
N SER A 76 -0.44 -5.72 11.70
CA SER A 76 -1.30 -4.86 12.53
C SER A 76 -0.94 -3.39 12.29
N THR A 77 -1.90 -2.62 11.79
CA THR A 77 -1.69 -1.24 11.34
C THR A 77 -2.90 -0.40 11.74
N ILE A 78 -2.63 0.76 12.33
CA ILE A 78 -3.65 1.79 12.54
C ILE A 78 -3.48 2.81 11.42
N ILE A 79 -4.56 3.07 10.69
CA ILE A 79 -4.63 4.10 9.66
C ILE A 79 -5.55 5.18 10.18
N GLU A 80 -4.94 6.31 10.54
CA GLU A 80 -5.66 7.45 11.09
C GLU A 80 -6.50 8.14 10.01
N LYS A 81 -7.57 8.78 10.48
CA LYS A 81 -8.38 9.69 9.67
C LYS A 81 -7.60 10.98 9.41
N ASP A 82 -7.93 11.65 8.31
CA ASP A 82 -7.48 13.01 8.10
C ASP A 82 -8.23 14.03 8.98
N GLU A 83 -7.89 15.31 8.84
CA GLU A 83 -8.47 16.41 9.62
C GLU A 83 -9.99 16.56 9.42
N ALA A 84 -10.54 16.08 8.29
CA ALA A 84 -11.97 16.05 8.03
C ALA A 84 -12.66 14.79 8.58
N GLY A 85 -11.93 13.91 9.26
CA GLY A 85 -12.46 12.66 9.81
C GLY A 85 -12.61 11.55 8.77
N ASN A 86 -11.99 11.69 7.61
CA ASN A 86 -12.11 10.75 6.48
C ASN A 86 -10.96 9.74 6.48
N LEU A 87 -11.29 8.48 6.20
CA LEU A 87 -10.28 7.43 6.07
C LEU A 87 -9.66 7.46 4.66
N PRO A 88 -8.32 7.45 4.56
CA PRO A 88 -7.63 7.36 3.28
C PRO A 88 -7.69 5.94 2.72
N SER A 89 -7.90 5.82 1.42
CA SER A 89 -7.76 4.60 0.62
C SER A 89 -6.41 4.60 -0.08
N MET A 90 -5.85 3.40 -0.24
CA MET A 90 -4.58 3.19 -0.96
C MET A 90 -4.80 2.97 -2.44
N HIS A 91 -6.02 2.59 -2.85
CA HIS A 91 -6.38 2.21 -4.22
C HIS A 91 -6.10 3.29 -5.28
N MET A 92 -5.48 2.85 -6.39
CA MET A 92 -5.04 3.68 -7.52
C MET A 92 -4.05 4.79 -7.14
N ASN A 93 -3.25 4.56 -6.09
CA ASN A 93 -2.17 5.48 -5.74
C ASN A 93 -0.80 4.84 -6.04
N GLU A 94 0.14 5.69 -6.42
CA GLU A 94 1.53 5.32 -6.69
C GLU A 94 2.30 4.96 -5.41
N HIS A 95 3.53 4.47 -5.60
CA HIS A 95 4.37 4.05 -4.50
C HIS A 95 4.74 5.21 -3.56
N GLY A 96 4.90 4.88 -2.29
CA GLY A 96 5.45 5.80 -1.31
C GLY A 96 6.97 5.93 -1.41
N ILE A 97 7.54 6.80 -0.59
CA ILE A 97 8.97 7.03 -0.44
C ILE A 97 9.36 7.06 1.04
N THR A 98 10.62 6.75 1.32
CA THR A 98 11.25 7.05 2.62
C THR A 98 11.95 8.41 2.55
N LEU A 99 11.61 9.33 3.46
CA LEU A 99 12.28 10.64 3.54
C LEU A 99 13.75 10.46 3.91
N ARG A 100 14.68 11.07 3.14
CA ARG A 100 16.13 10.88 3.32
C ARG A 100 16.82 11.99 4.11
N ARG A 101 16.16 13.13 4.34
CA ARG A 101 16.73 14.33 4.96
C ARG A 101 15.71 15.05 5.85
N GLY A 102 16.18 16.01 6.65
CA GLY A 102 15.35 16.85 7.50
C GLY A 102 14.89 16.18 8.80
N LEU A 103 14.06 16.90 9.55
CA LEU A 103 13.55 16.48 10.88
C LEU A 103 12.86 15.11 10.86
N TYR A 104 12.18 14.79 9.76
CA TYR A 104 11.43 13.55 9.59
C TYR A 104 12.16 12.49 8.75
N LYS A 105 13.49 12.57 8.60
CA LYS A 105 14.29 11.53 7.95
C LYS A 105 13.89 10.13 8.47
N GLY A 106 13.71 9.19 7.55
CA GLY A 106 13.28 7.81 7.82
C GLY A 106 11.77 7.60 7.82
N ARG A 107 10.94 8.65 7.81
CA ARG A 107 9.49 8.51 7.70
C ARG A 107 9.08 8.00 6.31
N LEU A 108 8.11 7.09 6.26
CA LEU A 108 7.41 6.72 5.03
C LEU A 108 6.35 7.78 4.71
N LEU A 109 6.27 8.19 3.46
CA LEU A 109 5.26 9.11 2.92
C LEU A 109 4.66 8.49 1.65
N ARG A 110 3.34 8.46 1.53
CA ARG A 110 2.65 7.86 0.39
C ARG A 110 1.42 8.67 -0.01
N PRO A 111 1.14 8.86 -1.31
CA PRO A 111 -0.14 9.39 -1.77
C PRO A 111 -1.31 8.44 -1.46
N THR A 112 -2.47 9.03 -1.17
CA THR A 112 -3.72 8.34 -0.89
C THR A 112 -4.90 9.11 -1.47
N ARG A 113 -6.08 8.50 -1.46
CA ARG A 113 -7.30 9.14 -1.92
C ARG A 113 -8.45 8.91 -0.95
N TYR A 114 -9.33 9.89 -0.81
CA TYR A 114 -10.64 9.69 -0.23
C TYR A 114 -11.67 9.55 -1.35
N TYR A 115 -12.49 8.50 -1.28
CA TYR A 115 -13.48 8.16 -2.31
C TYR A 115 -14.91 8.62 -1.98
N GLY A 116 -15.13 9.28 -0.85
CA GLY A 116 -16.47 9.53 -0.32
C GLY A 116 -16.97 8.36 0.53
N PRO A 117 -18.11 8.52 1.22
CA PRO A 117 -18.70 7.48 2.07
C PRO A 117 -19.06 6.17 1.34
N ASN A 118 -19.51 6.25 0.09
CA ASN A 118 -19.99 5.12 -0.71
C ASN A 118 -19.17 4.87 -1.99
N GLY A 119 -18.33 5.82 -2.40
CA GLY A 119 -17.59 5.74 -3.65
C GLY A 119 -18.43 6.07 -4.89
N GLY A 120 -17.84 5.87 -6.07
CA GLY A 120 -18.52 6.01 -7.36
C GLY A 120 -18.75 7.46 -7.82
N GLY A 121 -19.47 7.60 -8.93
CA GLY A 121 -19.66 8.87 -9.64
C GLY A 121 -20.45 9.93 -8.90
N ALA A 122 -21.45 9.51 -8.11
CA ALA A 122 -22.29 10.42 -7.35
C ALA A 122 -21.53 11.20 -6.27
N GLU A 123 -20.39 10.68 -5.81
CA GLU A 123 -19.58 11.29 -4.76
C GLU A 123 -18.32 11.96 -5.27
N TRP A 124 -18.14 12.11 -6.59
CA TRP A 124 -16.92 12.71 -7.17
C TRP A 124 -16.57 14.09 -6.60
N SER A 125 -17.57 14.92 -6.29
CA SER A 125 -17.35 16.23 -5.66
C SER A 125 -16.80 16.16 -4.23
N LEU A 126 -16.91 15.01 -3.57
CA LEU A 126 -16.37 14.76 -2.23
C LEU A 126 -14.97 14.15 -2.28
N GLN A 127 -14.53 13.64 -3.44
CA GLN A 127 -13.28 12.92 -3.56
C GLN A 127 -12.09 13.88 -3.64
N TYR A 128 -11.00 13.50 -3.00
CA TYR A 128 -9.73 14.24 -3.08
C TYR A 128 -8.54 13.31 -2.86
N THR A 129 -7.40 13.72 -3.40
CA THR A 129 -6.11 13.10 -3.11
C THR A 129 -5.49 13.76 -1.88
N ASN A 130 -4.94 12.95 -0.99
CA ASN A 130 -4.17 13.37 0.17
C ASN A 130 -2.92 12.50 0.29
N ALA A 131 -2.29 12.48 1.47
CA ALA A 131 -1.15 11.61 1.73
C ALA A 131 -1.21 11.08 3.16
N ILE A 132 -0.65 9.89 3.35
CA ILE A 132 -0.37 9.34 4.67
C ILE A 132 1.12 9.30 4.92
N TYR A 133 1.50 9.28 6.19
CA TYR A 133 2.87 9.06 6.59
C TYR A 133 2.97 8.18 7.83
N SER A 134 4.10 7.47 7.98
CA SER A 134 4.34 6.65 9.16
C SER A 134 4.56 7.53 10.39
N ALA A 135 3.83 7.26 11.48
CA ALA A 135 4.15 7.81 12.78
C ALA A 135 5.52 7.30 13.25
N ARG A 136 6.23 8.11 14.04
CA ARG A 136 7.27 7.59 14.92
C ARG A 136 6.57 7.22 16.21
N TRP A 137 6.71 5.98 16.66
CA TRP A 137 6.53 5.71 18.09
C TRP A 137 7.59 6.52 18.82
N TRP A 138 7.19 7.24 19.88
CA TRP A 138 8.07 8.07 20.69
C TRP A 138 9.17 7.23 21.35
#